data_AF-A0ABC8UCY3-F1
#
_entry.id   AF-A0ABC8UCY3-F1
#
_cell.length_a   1.000
_cell.length_b   1.000
_cell.length_c   1.000
_cell.angle_alpha   90.00
_cell.angle_beta   90.00
_cell.angle_gamma   90.00
#
_symmetry.space_group_name_H-M   'P 1'
#
loop_
_entity.id
_entity.type
_entity.pdbx_description
1 polymer ?
#
loop_
_entity_poly.entity_id
_entity_poly.type
_entity_poly.pdbx_seq_one_letter_code
_entity_poly.pdbx_strand_id
1 'polypeptide(L)'
;MGPRIWVYSLVLSIQVLIIAAQTNNQDYVALQSLQAIWQNTPPNWVGPDPCGAGWDGIGCTNSRVTSITLASMNLTGQLSGDIQALAELQIL
;
A
#
# COMPACT_ATOMS: atom_id res chain seq x y z
N MET A 1 -12.53 -7.21 -41.87
CA MET A 1 -11.83 -6.96 -40.59
C MET A 1 -12.67 -7.59 -39.48
N GLY A 2 -12.20 -8.68 -38.88
CA GLY A 2 -13.06 -9.60 -38.10
C GLY A 2 -13.29 -9.20 -36.63
N PRO A 3 -14.27 -9.85 -35.97
CA PRO A 3 -14.69 -9.58 -34.58
C PRO A 3 -13.58 -9.83 -33.56
N ARG A 4 -12.51 -10.54 -33.95
CA ARG A 4 -11.31 -10.78 -33.14
C ARG A 4 -10.64 -9.48 -32.69
N ILE A 5 -10.58 -8.47 -33.55
CA ILE A 5 -9.93 -7.17 -33.23
C ILE A 5 -10.74 -6.41 -32.16
N TRP A 6 -12.08 -6.52 -32.24
CA TRP A 6 -12.99 -5.96 -31.24
C TRP A 6 -12.85 -6.66 -29.88
N VAL A 7 -12.70 -8.00 -29.88
CA VAL A 7 -12.45 -8.77 -28.65
C VAL A 7 -11.10 -8.40 -28.04
N TYR A 8 -10.03 -8.26 -28.83
CA TYR A 8 -8.73 -7.79 -28.31
C TYR A 8 -8.81 -6.39 -27.72
N SER A 9 -9.55 -5.48 -28.36
CA SER A 9 -9.77 -4.12 -27.86
C SER A 9 -10.60 -4.10 -26.57
N LEU A 10 -11.58 -5.02 -26.44
CA LEU A 10 -12.36 -5.22 -25.21
C LEU A 10 -11.52 -5.82 -24.09
N VAL A 11 -10.64 -6.79 -24.39
CA VAL A 11 -9.75 -7.42 -23.41
C VAL A 11 -8.69 -6.43 -22.92
N LEU A 12 -8.13 -5.59 -23.80
CA LEU A 12 -7.19 -4.51 -23.45
C LEU A 12 -7.83 -3.42 -22.57
N SER A 13 -9.11 -3.10 -22.79
CA SER A 13 -9.85 -2.13 -21.97
C SER A 13 -10.29 -2.71 -20.62
N ILE A 14 -10.52 -4.02 -20.52
CA ILE A 14 -10.78 -4.71 -19.24
C ILE A 14 -9.55 -4.70 -18.31
N GLN A 15 -8.32 -4.64 -18.84
CA GLN A 15 -7.11 -4.48 -18.00
C GLN A 15 -7.07 -3.12 -17.26
N VAL A 16 -7.88 -2.13 -17.68
CA VAL A 16 -7.86 -0.75 -17.18
C VAL A 16 -8.94 -0.50 -16.10
N LEU A 17 -9.69 -1.51 -15.68
CA LEU A 17 -10.80 -1.37 -14.73
C LEU A 17 -10.49 -1.80 -13.29
N ILE A 18 -9.27 -1.53 -12.81
CA ILE A 18 -9.02 -1.49 -11.37
C ILE A 18 -8.81 -0.02 -10.99
N ILE A 19 -9.91 0.69 -10.72
CA ILE A 19 -9.88 2.02 -10.12
C ILE A 19 -9.60 1.85 -8.61
N ALA A 20 -8.52 1.15 -8.27
CA ALA A 20 -7.99 1.21 -6.92
C ALA A 20 -7.25 2.54 -6.82
N ALA A 21 -7.67 3.39 -5.89
CA ALA A 21 -6.89 4.55 -5.55
C ALA A 21 -5.59 4.04 -4.91
N GLN A 22 -4.51 3.99 -5.69
CA GLN A 22 -3.22 3.52 -5.19
C GLN A 22 -2.80 4.37 -3.99
N THR A 23 -2.14 3.74 -3.04
CA THR A 23 -1.46 4.43 -1.94
C THR A 23 -0.52 5.49 -2.50
N ASN A 24 -0.45 6.64 -1.84
CA ASN A 24 0.45 7.71 -2.22
C ASN A 24 1.89 7.19 -2.25
N ASN A 25 2.61 7.52 -3.32
CA ASN A 25 3.95 7.00 -3.55
C ASN A 25 4.94 7.35 -2.43
N GLN A 26 4.82 8.53 -1.81
CA GLN A 26 5.67 8.93 -0.69
C GLN A 26 5.38 8.08 0.54
N ASP A 27 4.09 7.83 0.83
CA ASP A 27 3.70 6.99 1.96
C ASP A 27 4.13 5.53 1.74
N TYR A 28 4.03 5.03 0.50
CA TYR A 28 4.54 3.70 0.13
C TYR A 28 6.05 3.59 0.34
N VAL A 29 6.84 4.54 -0.16
CA VAL A 29 8.30 4.54 0.03
C VAL A 29 8.67 4.60 1.51
N ALA A 30 7.96 5.42 2.31
CA ALA A 30 8.17 5.49 3.74
C ALA A 30 7.89 4.15 4.44
N LEU A 31 6.77 3.48 4.08
CA LEU A 31 6.45 2.14 4.59
C LEU A 31 7.48 1.10 4.18
N GLN A 32 8.05 1.17 2.97
CA GLN A 32 9.14 0.28 2.56
C GLN A 32 10.41 0.47 3.41
N SER A 33 10.79 1.71 3.69
CA SER A 33 11.92 2.01 4.57
C SER A 33 11.69 1.48 6.00
N LEU A 34 10.48 1.66 6.54
CA LEU A 34 10.11 1.12 7.85
C LEU A 34 10.11 -0.42 7.84
N GLN A 35 9.58 -1.05 6.79
CA GLN A 35 9.56 -2.49 6.62
C GLN A 35 10.98 -3.09 6.56
N ALA A 36 11.97 -2.37 6.01
CA ALA A 36 13.35 -2.81 5.98
C ALA A 36 14.05 -2.81 7.35
N ILE A 37 13.56 -2.00 8.29
CA ILE A 37 14.13 -1.84 9.64
C ILE A 37 13.38 -2.70 10.65
N TRP A 38 12.07 -2.86 10.48
CA TRP A 38 11.24 -3.63 11.38
C TRP A 38 11.31 -5.12 11.09
N GLN A 39 11.43 -5.89 12.16
CA GLN A 39 11.33 -7.35 12.13
C GLN A 39 9.96 -7.78 12.62
N ASN A 40 9.48 -8.92 12.13
CA ASN A 40 8.12 -9.45 12.38
C ASN A 40 7.00 -8.52 11.89
N THR A 41 7.19 -7.90 10.72
CA THR A 41 6.09 -7.22 10.03
C THR A 41 5.02 -8.23 9.59
N PRO A 42 3.75 -7.80 9.44
CA PRO A 42 2.69 -8.70 9.00
C PRO A 42 2.99 -9.36 7.65
N PRO A 43 2.62 -10.63 7.47
CA PRO A 43 2.94 -11.38 6.25
C PRO A 43 2.23 -10.85 5.01
N ASN A 44 1.14 -10.08 5.18
CA ASN A 44 0.43 -9.45 4.07
C ASN A 44 1.01 -8.09 3.64
N TRP A 45 2.13 -7.65 4.22
CA TRP A 45 2.85 -6.46 3.76
C TRP A 45 3.63 -6.73 2.46
N VAL A 46 2.90 -7.08 1.42
CA VAL A 46 3.42 -7.43 0.11
C VAL A 46 2.68 -6.66 -0.99
N GLY A 47 3.39 -6.37 -2.07
CA GLY A 47 2.84 -5.67 -3.23
C GLY A 47 2.93 -4.14 -3.14
N PRO A 48 2.47 -3.44 -4.19
CA PRO A 48 2.75 -2.02 -4.39
C PRO A 48 1.71 -1.07 -3.76
N ASP A 49 0.63 -1.59 -3.18
CA ASP A 49 -0.49 -0.76 -2.73
C ASP A 49 -0.96 -1.13 -1.31
N PRO A 50 -0.30 -0.63 -0.26
CA PRO A 50 -0.65 -0.93 1.14
C PRO A 50 -2.14 -0.69 1.48
N CYS A 51 -2.71 0.42 1.03
CA CYS A 51 -4.11 0.77 1.25
C CYS A 51 -5.07 -0.09 0.44
N GLY A 52 -4.78 -0.31 -0.85
CA GLY A 52 -5.65 -1.09 -1.74
C GLY A 52 -5.57 -2.61 -1.51
N ALA A 53 -4.40 -3.12 -1.11
CA ALA A 53 -4.18 -4.51 -0.76
C ALA A 53 -4.60 -4.84 0.68
N GLY A 54 -4.91 -3.83 1.50
CA GLY A 54 -5.36 -4.01 2.88
C GLY A 54 -4.27 -4.58 3.77
N TRP A 55 -3.10 -3.94 3.81
CA TRP A 55 -2.01 -4.33 4.71
C TRP A 55 -2.45 -4.28 6.18
N ASP A 56 -2.09 -5.31 6.95
CA ASP A 56 -2.53 -5.42 8.34
C ASP A 56 -1.96 -4.26 9.16
N GLY A 57 -2.82 -3.64 9.95
CA GLY A 57 -2.46 -2.49 10.78
C GLY A 57 -2.25 -1.19 10.01
N ILE A 58 -2.44 -1.15 8.68
CA ILE A 58 -2.36 0.09 7.89
C ILE A 58 -3.77 0.61 7.62
N GLY A 59 -4.09 1.79 8.15
CA GLY A 59 -5.32 2.51 7.82
C GLY A 59 -5.04 3.73 6.96
N CYS A 60 -5.89 3.93 5.95
CA CYS A 60 -5.73 4.99 4.97
C CYS A 60 -6.97 5.86 4.80
N THR A 61 -6.76 7.09 4.35
CA THR A 61 -7.81 8.02 3.94
C THR A 61 -7.35 8.76 2.70
N ASN A 62 -8.14 8.74 1.62
CA ASN A 62 -7.80 9.39 0.34
C ASN A 62 -6.39 9.06 -0.17
N SER A 63 -6.04 7.76 -0.22
CA SER A 63 -4.71 7.27 -0.62
C SER A 63 -3.55 7.66 0.30
N ARG A 64 -3.81 8.30 1.45
CA ARG A 64 -2.77 8.64 2.44
C ARG A 64 -2.85 7.70 3.62
N VAL A 65 -1.70 7.30 4.18
CA VAL A 65 -1.63 6.51 5.40
C VAL A 65 -1.90 7.42 6.59
N THR A 66 -2.97 7.15 7.33
CA THR A 66 -3.40 7.95 8.47
C THR A 66 -3.26 7.21 9.80
N SER A 67 -3.11 5.88 9.76
CA SER A 67 -2.88 5.08 10.96
C SER A 67 -1.97 3.89 10.67
N ILE A 68 -1.08 3.62 11.63
CA ILE A 68 -0.34 2.38 11.76
C ILE A 68 -0.71 1.79 13.11
N THR A 69 -1.08 0.52 13.18
CA THR A 69 -1.46 -0.15 14.43
C THR A 69 -0.97 -1.58 14.41
N LEU A 70 0.23 -1.77 14.95
CA LEU A 70 0.94 -3.07 14.98
C LEU A 70 1.06 -3.61 16.41
N ALA A 71 0.23 -3.10 17.33
CA ALA A 71 0.19 -3.56 18.70
C ALA A 71 -0.03 -5.09 18.75
N SER A 72 0.64 -5.75 19.69
CA SER A 72 0.60 -7.20 19.89
C SER A 72 1.25 -8.07 18.79
N MET A 73 1.92 -7.48 17.80
CA MET A 73 2.60 -8.25 16.74
C MET A 73 4.07 -8.60 17.05
N ASN A 74 4.55 -8.31 18.27
CA ASN A 74 5.96 -8.46 18.66
C ASN A 74 6.92 -7.82 17.64
N LEU A 75 6.51 -6.67 17.10
CA LEU A 75 7.31 -5.86 16.20
C LEU A 75 8.58 -5.44 16.94
N THR A 76 9.74 -5.69 16.33
CA THR A 76 11.04 -5.27 16.88
C THR A 76 11.80 -4.46 15.85
N GLY A 77 12.68 -3.58 16.32
CA GLY A 77 13.41 -2.63 15.48
C GLY A 77 13.34 -1.22 16.06
N GLN A 78 13.82 -0.26 15.28
CA GLN A 78 13.83 1.15 15.66
C GLN A 78 12.82 1.94 14.83
N LEU A 79 12.21 2.97 15.43
CA LEU A 79 11.44 3.95 14.70
C LEU A 79 12.38 4.84 13.87
N SER A 80 12.29 4.74 12.54
CA SER A 80 13.06 5.59 11.62
C SER A 80 12.47 6.99 11.53
N GLY A 81 13.32 7.99 11.23
CA GLY A 81 12.87 9.33 10.84
C GLY A 81 12.00 9.34 9.57
N ASP A 82 12.08 8.28 8.74
CA ASP A 82 11.23 8.10 7.56
C ASP A 82 9.73 8.10 7.88
N ILE A 83 9.35 7.82 9.14
CA ILE A 83 7.96 7.94 9.57
C ILE A 83 7.39 9.36 9.36
N GLN A 84 8.25 10.38 9.38
CA GLN A 84 7.84 11.77 9.12
C GLN A 84 7.39 12.01 7.68
N ALA A 85 7.74 11.10 6.74
CA ALA A 85 7.24 11.18 5.37
C ALA A 85 5.76 10.77 5.25
N LEU A 86 5.20 10.09 6.26
CA LEU A 86 3.76 9.82 6.39
C LEU A 86 3.04 11.09 6.87
N ALA A 87 2.91 12.08 5.99
CA ALA A 87 2.51 13.44 6.38
C ALA A 87 1.08 13.54 6.96
N GLU A 88 0.21 12.56 6.72
CA GLU A 88 -1.16 12.51 7.23
C GLU A 88 -1.33 11.53 8.40
N LEU A 89 -0.22 10.95 8.91
CA LEU A 89 -0.27 9.99 10.01
C LEU A 89 -0.77 10.66 11.28
N GLN A 90 -1.80 10.06 11.88
CA GLN A 90 -2.44 10.55 13.10
C GLN A 90 -2.33 9.54 14.25
N ILE A 91 -2.27 8.25 13.93
CA ILE A 91 -2.26 7.16 14.91
C ILE A 91 -1.08 6.24 14.63
N LEU A 92 -0.33 5.88 15.68
CA LEU A 92 0.79 4.94 15.65
C LEU A 92 0.73 3.98 16.83
#